data_AF-A0A1S9APH6-F1
#
_entry.id   AF-A0A1S9APH6-F1
#
_cell.length_a   1.000
_cell.length_b   1.000
_cell.length_c   1.000
_cell.angle_alpha   90.00
_cell.angle_beta   90.00
_cell.angle_gamma   90.00
#
_symmetry.space_group_name_H-M   'P 1'
#
loop_
_entity.id
_entity.type
_entity.pdbx_description
1 polymer ?
#
loop_
_entity_poly.entity_id
_entity_poly.type
_entity_poly.pdbx_seq_one_letter_code
_entity_poly.pdbx_strand_id
1 'polypeptide(L)'
;MPGRLLGLAALLWLFTALSAAAQVRVTGSVSDKQTRKPIAGASVVNISSKRGVVADDQGDFGITARPTDTLEFRAIGYETYRMPLGGTGLSQLIVQIKLMRASVQLTGVTIREGRPDDETIRRALRNVRRQAPPPNAVKRPPKPKPLFPVDSTAPKAPVPTLMSPISLLYDQFSREGAQRRKMEAIEEEKRIEAERAKRRAYNRFFLINKGYEVEDSLRVPVTVPWHLPSSLPATPVQPIQPPAGALAPKP
;
A
#
# COMPACT_ATOMS: atom_id res chain seq x y z
N MET A 1 43.96 12.55 36.38
CA MET A 1 43.97 11.70 35.16
C MET A 1 43.64 12.50 33.88
N PRO A 2 44.27 13.66 33.57
CA PRO A 2 43.94 14.42 32.34
C PRO A 2 44.64 13.89 31.07
N GLY A 3 45.78 13.20 31.21
CA GLY A 3 46.58 12.75 30.06
C GLY A 3 45.92 11.65 29.20
N ARG A 4 45.01 10.84 29.79
CA ARG A 4 44.28 9.80 29.06
C ARG A 4 43.24 10.36 28.10
N LEU A 5 42.62 11.49 28.46
CA LEU A 5 41.63 12.17 27.62
C LEU A 5 42.30 12.91 26.45
N LEU A 6 43.47 13.51 26.69
CA LEU A 6 44.30 14.12 25.64
C LEU A 6 44.78 13.07 24.61
N GLY A 7 45.18 11.88 25.05
CA GLY A 7 45.58 10.79 24.15
C GLY A 7 44.43 10.28 23.27
N LEU A 8 43.22 10.15 23.83
CA LEU A 8 42.03 9.76 23.07
C LEU A 8 41.59 10.83 22.06
N ALA A 9 41.69 12.11 22.43
CA ALA A 9 41.41 13.22 21.52
C ALA A 9 42.40 13.27 20.35
N ALA A 10 43.70 13.05 20.61
CA ALA A 10 44.72 12.97 19.57
C ALA A 10 44.52 11.77 18.64
N LEU A 11 44.14 10.61 19.18
CA LEU A 11 43.83 9.41 18.40
C LEU A 11 42.57 9.59 17.53
N LEU A 12 41.54 10.26 18.06
CA LEU A 12 40.33 10.60 17.31
C LEU A 12 40.65 11.57 16.16
N TRP A 13 41.51 12.57 16.40
CA TRP A 13 41.98 13.50 15.37
C TRP A 13 42.78 12.79 14.27
N LEU A 14 43.67 11.87 14.66
CA LEU A 14 44.44 11.06 13.72
C LEU A 14 43.55 10.14 12.87
N PHE A 15 42.50 9.58 13.45
CA PHE A 15 41.55 8.73 12.72
C PHE A 15 40.70 9.52 11.72
N THR A 16 40.36 10.79 12.05
CA THR A 16 39.65 11.67 11.11
C THR A 16 40.52 12.11 9.93
N ALA A 17 41.84 12.27 10.13
CA ALA A 17 42.77 12.64 9.06
C ALA A 17 42.96 11.53 7.99
N LEU A 18 42.72 10.27 8.36
CA LEU A 18 42.90 9.12 7.46
C LEU A 18 41.72 8.92 6.47
N SER A 19 40.62 9.67 6.61
CA SER A 19 39.43 9.57 5.73
C SER A 19 39.43 10.58 4.58
N ALA A 20 40.59 11.09 4.15
CA ALA A 20 40.69 11.88 2.93
C ALA A 20 40.52 10.97 1.71
N ALA A 21 39.28 10.83 1.22
CA ALA A 21 39.00 10.12 -0.02
C ALA A 21 39.69 10.82 -1.20
N ALA A 22 40.64 10.15 -1.85
CA ALA A 22 41.31 10.67 -3.04
C ALA A 22 40.27 11.03 -4.11
N GLN A 23 40.34 12.27 -4.60
CA GLN A 23 39.50 12.77 -5.69
C GLN A 23 40.33 12.80 -6.98
N VAL A 24 39.71 12.41 -8.08
CA VAL A 24 40.31 12.44 -9.42
C VAL A 24 39.58 13.47 -10.25
N ARG A 25 40.34 14.36 -10.89
CA ARG A 25 39.81 15.30 -11.88
C ARG A 25 39.80 14.63 -13.25
N VAL A 26 38.62 14.33 -13.76
CA VAL A 26 38.43 13.74 -15.08
C VAL A 26 38.08 14.86 -16.06
N THR A 27 38.92 15.02 -17.06
CA THR A 27 38.75 16.00 -18.14
C THR A 27 38.74 15.27 -19.47
N GLY A 28 38.12 15.85 -20.48
CA GLY A 28 38.06 15.18 -21.78
C GLY A 28 37.12 15.84 -22.76
N SER A 29 36.97 15.19 -23.91
CA SER A 29 36.03 15.61 -24.95
C SER A 29 35.06 14.49 -25.32
N VAL A 30 33.83 14.87 -25.68
CA VAL A 30 32.77 13.98 -26.14
C VAL A 30 32.53 14.22 -27.63
N SER A 31 32.65 13.17 -28.43
CA SER A 31 32.51 13.23 -29.89
C SER A 31 31.64 12.10 -30.44
N ASP A 32 31.13 12.29 -31.64
CA ASP A 32 30.37 11.27 -32.37
C ASP A 32 31.33 10.20 -32.94
N LYS A 33 31.04 8.92 -32.70
CA LYS A 33 31.88 7.80 -33.15
C LYS A 33 32.03 7.74 -34.67
N GLN A 34 30.98 8.10 -35.43
CA GLN A 34 30.98 8.04 -36.89
C GLN A 34 31.55 9.32 -37.51
N THR A 35 31.02 10.48 -37.11
CA THR A 35 31.37 11.75 -37.76
C THR A 35 32.59 12.42 -37.15
N ARG A 36 33.04 11.97 -35.97
CA ARG A 36 34.12 12.58 -35.16
C ARG A 36 33.87 14.04 -34.78
N LYS A 37 32.65 14.54 -34.99
CA LYS A 37 32.26 15.89 -34.58
C LYS A 37 32.08 15.96 -33.06
N PRO A 38 32.46 17.07 -32.41
CA PRO A 38 32.19 17.26 -31.00
C PRO A 38 30.67 17.30 -30.75
N ILE A 39 30.26 16.79 -29.59
CA ILE A 39 28.85 16.79 -29.18
C ILE A 39 28.70 17.84 -28.08
N ALA A 40 28.20 19.00 -28.47
CA ALA A 40 27.86 20.07 -27.55
C ALA A 40 26.69 19.67 -26.64
N GLY A 41 26.73 20.11 -25.39
CA GLY A 41 25.64 19.89 -24.43
C GLY A 41 25.49 18.44 -23.96
N ALA A 42 26.49 17.58 -24.17
CA ALA A 42 26.48 16.22 -23.61
C ALA A 42 26.49 16.27 -22.07
N SER A 43 25.65 15.47 -21.43
CA SER A 43 25.60 15.36 -19.97
C SER A 43 26.58 14.30 -19.49
N VAL A 44 27.47 14.68 -18.57
CA VAL A 44 28.43 13.81 -17.90
C VAL A 44 28.03 13.69 -16.44
N VAL A 45 27.55 12.53 -16.03
CA VAL A 45 27.00 12.30 -14.68
C VAL A 45 27.80 11.22 -13.97
N ASN A 46 28.24 11.49 -12.75
CA ASN A 46 28.76 10.47 -11.86
C ASN A 46 27.59 9.73 -11.21
N ILE A 47 27.48 8.43 -11.45
CA ILE A 47 26.37 7.60 -10.97
C ILE A 47 26.36 7.52 -9.44
N SER A 48 27.53 7.38 -8.81
CA SER A 48 27.68 7.23 -7.36
C SER A 48 27.32 8.51 -6.62
N SER A 49 27.86 9.65 -7.05
CA SER A 49 27.68 10.93 -6.38
C SER A 49 26.48 11.74 -6.86
N LYS A 50 25.84 11.31 -7.98
CA LYS A 50 24.76 12.02 -8.68
C LYS A 50 25.10 13.46 -9.11
N ARG A 51 26.39 13.82 -9.07
CA ARG A 51 26.88 15.10 -9.57
C ARG A 51 27.09 14.98 -11.07
N GLY A 52 26.69 16.00 -11.83
CA GLY A 52 26.89 16.04 -13.26
C GLY A 52 27.36 17.41 -13.73
N VAL A 53 27.99 17.40 -14.90
CA VAL A 53 28.45 18.58 -15.63
C VAL A 53 27.98 18.44 -17.07
N VAL A 54 27.74 19.57 -17.74
CA VAL A 54 27.37 19.61 -19.15
C VAL A 54 28.62 19.98 -19.96
N ALA A 55 28.86 19.28 -21.05
CA ALA A 55 29.94 19.56 -21.98
C ALA A 55 29.69 20.88 -22.73
N ASP A 56 30.76 21.61 -23.02
CA ASP A 56 30.70 22.90 -23.73
C ASP A 56 30.45 22.73 -25.25
N ASP A 57 30.51 23.83 -26.00
CA ASP A 57 30.28 23.85 -27.45
C ASP A 57 31.32 23.04 -28.25
N GLN A 58 32.53 22.84 -27.70
CA GLN A 58 33.59 21.99 -28.25
C GLN A 58 33.48 20.54 -27.77
N GLY A 59 32.47 20.22 -26.95
CA GLY A 59 32.27 18.91 -26.35
C GLY A 59 33.24 18.61 -25.19
N ASP A 60 33.96 19.61 -24.69
CA ASP A 60 34.89 19.47 -23.58
C ASP A 60 34.15 19.47 -22.24
N PHE A 61 34.66 18.69 -21.28
CA PHE A 61 34.09 18.57 -19.94
C PHE A 61 35.16 18.42 -18.87
N GLY A 62 34.81 18.77 -17.64
CA GLY A 62 35.63 18.55 -16.45
C GLY A 62 34.78 18.20 -15.24
N ILE A 63 34.99 17.03 -14.67
CA ILE A 63 34.26 16.54 -13.49
C ILE A 63 35.21 15.93 -12.47
N THR A 64 34.98 16.21 -11.19
CA THR A 64 35.71 15.58 -10.09
C THR A 64 34.92 14.38 -9.56
N ALA A 65 35.56 13.22 -9.50
CA ALA A 65 34.95 11.96 -9.08
C ALA A 65 35.91 11.14 -8.19
N ARG A 66 35.42 10.12 -7.49
CA ARG A 66 36.30 9.18 -6.79
C ARG A 66 36.87 8.17 -7.79
N PRO A 67 38.08 7.63 -7.58
CA PRO A 67 38.70 6.65 -8.47
C PRO A 67 37.83 5.40 -8.74
N THR A 68 36.96 5.06 -7.80
CA THR A 68 36.07 3.89 -7.86
C THR A 68 34.72 4.18 -8.52
N ASP A 69 34.43 5.44 -8.88
CA ASP A 69 33.14 5.82 -9.44
C ASP A 69 33.00 5.44 -10.91
N THR A 70 31.75 5.44 -11.39
CA THR A 70 31.41 5.27 -12.80
C THR A 70 30.82 6.57 -13.35
N LEU A 71 31.39 7.03 -14.45
CA LEU A 71 30.87 8.17 -15.20
C LEU A 71 29.95 7.70 -16.31
N GLU A 72 28.82 8.37 -16.44
CA GLU A 72 27.81 8.13 -17.47
C GLU A 72 27.74 9.33 -18.40
N PHE A 73 27.82 9.07 -19.69
CA PHE A 73 27.79 10.06 -20.75
C PHE A 73 26.49 9.89 -21.54
N ARG A 74 25.70 10.97 -21.64
CA ARG A 74 24.41 10.98 -22.34
C ARG A 74 24.27 12.21 -23.21
N ALA A 75 23.68 12.03 -24.39
CA ALA A 75 23.29 13.12 -25.26
C ALA A 75 22.00 12.74 -26.01
N ILE A 76 21.24 13.74 -26.44
CA ILE A 76 19.99 13.52 -27.18
C ILE A 76 20.33 12.87 -28.53
N GLY A 77 19.68 11.74 -28.85
CA GLY A 77 19.93 10.99 -30.09
C GLY A 77 21.18 10.10 -30.05
N TYR A 78 21.81 9.91 -28.88
CA TYR A 78 22.96 9.03 -28.68
C TYR A 78 22.68 7.96 -27.62
N GLU A 79 23.36 6.83 -27.74
CA GLU A 79 23.35 5.77 -26.73
C GLU A 79 24.10 6.22 -25.48
N THR A 80 23.61 5.79 -24.32
CA THR A 80 24.27 6.06 -23.04
C THR A 80 25.55 5.25 -22.94
N TYR A 81 26.67 5.91 -22.71
CA TYR A 81 27.96 5.25 -22.49
C TYR A 81 28.37 5.34 -21.02
N ARG A 82 28.79 4.22 -20.43
CA ARG A 82 29.23 4.16 -19.03
C ARG A 82 30.70 3.75 -18.97
N MET A 83 31.49 4.56 -18.28
CA MET A 83 32.93 4.34 -18.12
C MET A 83 33.26 4.24 -16.63
N PRO A 84 33.61 3.05 -16.11
CA PRO A 84 34.17 2.94 -14.77
C PRO A 84 35.59 3.54 -14.75
N LEU A 85 35.93 4.29 -13.70
CA LEU A 85 37.27 4.88 -13.56
C LEU A 85 38.33 3.86 -13.11
N GLY A 86 37.92 2.68 -12.63
CA GLY A 86 38.82 1.53 -12.44
C GLY A 86 39.84 1.67 -11.33
N GLY A 87 39.69 2.62 -10.41
CA GLY A 87 40.58 2.78 -9.26
C GLY A 87 41.95 3.39 -9.61
N THR A 88 42.03 4.24 -10.65
CA THR A 88 43.28 4.90 -11.01
C THR A 88 43.86 5.71 -9.85
N GLY A 89 45.13 5.49 -9.50
CA GLY A 89 45.86 6.31 -8.52
C GLY A 89 46.29 7.69 -9.04
N LEU A 90 45.77 8.12 -10.19
CA LEU A 90 46.10 9.40 -10.83
C LEU A 90 45.20 10.51 -10.27
N SER A 91 45.76 11.68 -10.00
CA SER A 91 44.98 12.87 -9.60
C SER A 91 44.21 13.48 -10.77
N GLN A 92 44.67 13.27 -12.00
CA GLN A 92 44.04 13.79 -13.22
C GLN A 92 43.98 12.70 -14.31
N LEU A 93 42.83 12.59 -14.95
CA LEU A 93 42.57 11.65 -16.03
C LEU A 93 42.03 12.42 -17.25
N ILE A 94 42.67 12.26 -18.41
CA ILE A 94 42.23 12.85 -19.68
C ILE A 94 41.65 11.74 -20.56
N VAL A 95 40.40 11.88 -20.99
CA VAL A 95 39.70 10.86 -21.80
C VAL A 95 39.05 11.45 -23.04
N GLN A 96 38.96 10.65 -24.10
CA GLN A 96 38.18 10.98 -25.30
C GLN A 96 37.04 9.99 -25.43
N ILE A 97 35.81 10.46 -25.26
CA ILE A 97 34.61 9.64 -25.31
C ILE A 97 33.97 9.74 -26.70
N LYS A 98 33.65 8.58 -27.28
CA LYS A 98 32.99 8.48 -28.58
C LYS A 98 31.61 7.86 -28.42
N LEU A 99 30.56 8.66 -28.56
CA LEU A 99 29.17 8.22 -28.45
C LEU A 99 28.66 7.67 -29.78
N MET A 100 27.84 6.62 -29.69
CA MET A 100 27.15 6.03 -30.83
C MET A 100 25.76 6.65 -30.97
N ARG A 101 25.33 6.95 -32.20
CA ARG A 101 23.98 7.45 -32.46
C ARG A 101 22.96 6.36 -32.12
N ALA A 102 21.97 6.71 -31.31
CA ALA A 102 20.84 5.85 -31.03
C ALA A 102 19.84 5.96 -32.18
N SER A 103 19.74 4.93 -33.01
CA SER A 103 18.68 4.83 -34.01
C SER A 103 17.45 4.19 -33.37
N VAL A 104 16.45 4.99 -33.01
CA VAL A 104 15.15 4.47 -32.56
C VAL A 104 14.31 4.18 -33.79
N GLN A 105 14.20 2.91 -34.17
CA GLN A 105 13.21 2.49 -35.16
C GLN A 105 11.83 2.53 -34.50
N LEU A 106 10.94 3.36 -35.04
CA LEU A 106 9.55 3.38 -34.60
C LEU A 106 8.86 2.13 -35.13
N THR A 107 8.28 1.35 -34.22
CA THR A 107 7.40 0.24 -34.61
C THR A 107 6.15 0.84 -35.25
N GLY A 108 5.87 0.50 -36.51
CA GLY A 108 4.65 0.89 -37.17
C GLY A 108 3.43 0.31 -36.44
N VAL A 109 2.46 1.17 -36.10
CA VAL A 109 1.16 0.74 -35.59
C VAL A 109 0.28 0.44 -36.80
N THR A 110 -0.13 -0.82 -36.96
CA THR A 110 -1.07 -1.20 -38.02
C THR A 110 -2.50 -1.02 -37.51
N ILE A 111 -3.13 0.09 -37.85
CA ILE A 111 -4.54 0.32 -37.55
C ILE A 111 -5.34 -0.57 -38.50
N ARG A 112 -5.92 -1.65 -37.97
CA ARG A 112 -6.85 -2.51 -38.71
C ARG A 112 -8.26 -1.99 -38.45
N GLU A 113 -8.95 -1.56 -39.49
CA GLU A 113 -10.37 -1.19 -39.38
C GLU A 113 -11.17 -2.35 -38.78
N GLY A 114 -11.98 -2.05 -37.75
CA GLY A 114 -12.86 -3.01 -37.10
C GLY A 114 -12.23 -3.87 -35.98
N ARG A 115 -10.91 -3.80 -35.72
CA ARG A 115 -10.29 -4.48 -34.58
C ARG A 115 -9.74 -3.46 -33.56
N PRO A 116 -10.21 -3.49 -32.29
CA PRO A 116 -9.65 -2.64 -31.23
C PRO A 116 -8.17 -2.94 -30.97
N ASP A 117 -7.41 -1.96 -30.50
CA ASP A 117 -5.99 -2.10 -30.19
C ASP A 117 -5.71 -3.25 -29.22
N ASP A 118 -4.56 -3.91 -29.36
CA ASP A 118 -4.14 -5.00 -28.48
C ASP A 118 -4.19 -4.63 -27.00
N GLU A 119 -3.86 -3.38 -26.64
CA GLU A 119 -3.93 -2.92 -25.26
C GLU A 119 -5.37 -2.82 -24.76
N THR A 120 -6.29 -2.35 -25.61
CA THR A 120 -7.72 -2.29 -25.29
C THR A 120 -8.30 -3.70 -25.11
N ILE A 121 -7.90 -4.65 -25.98
CA ILE A 121 -8.27 -6.07 -25.86
C ILE A 121 -7.72 -6.64 -24.55
N ARG A 122 -6.44 -6.43 -24.23
CA ARG A 122 -5.83 -6.92 -22.98
C ARG A 122 -6.50 -6.32 -21.75
N ARG A 123 -6.83 -5.03 -21.78
CA ARG A 123 -7.55 -4.34 -20.70
C ARG A 123 -8.95 -4.89 -20.52
N ALA A 124 -9.67 -5.13 -21.62
CA ALA A 124 -10.99 -5.77 -21.58
C ALA A 124 -10.89 -7.17 -20.99
N LEU A 125 -9.95 -8.00 -21.44
CA LEU A 125 -9.74 -9.36 -20.94
C LEU A 125 -9.39 -9.41 -19.44
N ARG A 126 -8.63 -8.44 -18.92
CA ARG A 126 -8.37 -8.33 -17.46
C ARG A 126 -9.64 -8.05 -16.66
N ASN A 127 -10.56 -7.28 -17.24
CA ASN A 127 -11.80 -6.87 -16.58
C ASN A 127 -12.97 -7.83 -16.83
N VAL A 128 -12.83 -8.74 -17.80
CA VAL A 128 -13.80 -9.82 -18.01
C VAL A 128 -13.73 -10.74 -16.80
N ARG A 129 -14.78 -10.67 -15.99
CA ARG A 129 -15.02 -11.63 -14.91
C ARG A 129 -15.17 -13.00 -15.55
N ARG A 130 -14.13 -13.85 -15.47
CA ARG A 130 -14.29 -15.28 -15.75
C ARG A 130 -15.43 -15.76 -14.86
N GLN A 131 -16.53 -16.19 -15.47
CA GLN A 131 -17.52 -16.97 -14.75
C GLN A 131 -16.73 -18.16 -14.20
N ALA A 132 -16.70 -18.31 -12.87
CA ALA A 132 -16.11 -19.50 -12.29
C ALA A 132 -16.81 -20.69 -12.96
N PRO A 133 -16.07 -21.70 -13.45
CA PRO A 133 -16.73 -22.92 -13.92
C PRO A 133 -17.71 -23.34 -12.82
N PRO A 134 -18.94 -23.74 -13.18
CA PRO A 134 -19.88 -24.21 -12.16
C PRO A 134 -19.11 -25.21 -11.31
N PRO A 135 -19.07 -25.04 -9.98
CA PRO A 135 -18.27 -25.89 -9.11
C PRO A 135 -18.64 -27.31 -9.51
N ASN A 136 -17.65 -28.11 -9.91
CA ASN A 136 -17.90 -29.44 -10.40
C ASN A 136 -18.65 -30.16 -9.27
N ALA A 137 -19.97 -30.23 -9.44
CA ALA A 137 -20.87 -30.59 -8.37
C ALA A 137 -20.83 -32.10 -8.34
N VAL A 138 -19.72 -32.64 -7.81
CA VAL A 138 -19.76 -33.94 -7.16
C VAL A 138 -20.79 -33.75 -6.05
N LYS A 139 -22.06 -33.99 -6.38
CA LYS A 139 -23.16 -34.08 -5.44
C LYS A 139 -22.77 -35.24 -4.56
N ARG A 140 -22.03 -34.94 -3.49
CA ARG A 140 -21.67 -35.95 -2.50
C ARG A 140 -23.01 -36.55 -2.07
N PRO A 141 -23.18 -37.88 -2.17
CA PRO A 141 -24.42 -38.47 -1.72
C PRO A 141 -24.66 -38.02 -0.27
N PRO A 142 -25.92 -37.71 0.09
CA PRO A 142 -26.24 -37.39 1.47
C PRO A 142 -25.71 -38.52 2.37
N LYS A 143 -25.21 -38.16 3.56
CA LYS A 143 -24.72 -39.17 4.51
C LYS A 143 -25.78 -40.27 4.66
N PRO A 144 -25.41 -41.55 4.55
CA PRO A 144 -26.37 -42.62 4.67
C PRO A 144 -27.11 -42.48 6.00
N LYS A 145 -28.44 -42.59 5.94
CA LYS A 145 -29.24 -42.68 7.16
C LYS A 145 -28.80 -43.94 7.90
N PRO A 146 -28.64 -43.89 9.24
CA PRO A 146 -28.28 -45.09 9.99
C PRO A 146 -29.37 -46.15 9.76
N LEU A 147 -28.96 -47.39 9.48
CA LEU A 147 -29.85 -48.54 9.21
C LEU A 147 -30.67 -48.94 10.44
N PHE A 148 -30.20 -48.54 11.61
CA PHE A 148 -30.88 -48.72 12.88
C PHE A 148 -31.22 -47.34 13.43
N PRO A 149 -32.42 -47.13 13.98
CA PRO A 149 -32.68 -45.98 14.83
C PRO A 149 -31.57 -45.94 15.89
N VAL A 150 -30.73 -44.90 15.85
CA VAL A 150 -29.90 -44.60 17.00
C VAL A 150 -30.89 -44.08 18.02
N ASP A 151 -31.40 -44.99 18.85
CA ASP A 151 -32.20 -44.66 20.00
C ASP A 151 -31.33 -43.79 20.89
N SER A 152 -31.42 -42.48 20.64
CA SER A 152 -30.96 -41.43 21.53
C SER A 152 -31.93 -41.44 22.71
N THR A 153 -31.95 -42.56 23.45
CA THR A 153 -32.63 -42.77 24.72
C THR A 153 -32.08 -41.84 25.79
N ALA A 154 -30.96 -41.17 25.52
CA ALA A 154 -30.52 -40.04 26.32
C ALA A 154 -31.63 -38.97 26.31
N PRO A 155 -32.26 -38.67 27.47
CA PRO A 155 -33.26 -37.62 27.53
C PRO A 155 -32.62 -36.34 27.01
N LYS A 156 -33.25 -35.73 26.01
CA LYS A 156 -32.79 -34.47 25.43
C LYS A 156 -32.73 -33.46 26.58
N ALA A 157 -31.56 -32.88 26.84
CA ALA A 157 -31.42 -31.91 27.91
C ALA A 157 -32.51 -30.83 27.75
N PRO A 158 -33.23 -30.47 28.83
CA PRO A 158 -34.33 -29.52 28.73
C PRO A 158 -33.78 -28.21 28.16
N VAL A 159 -34.33 -27.80 27.02
CA VAL A 159 -33.96 -26.53 26.39
C VAL A 159 -34.39 -25.43 27.35
N PRO A 160 -33.47 -24.61 27.87
CA PRO A 160 -33.83 -23.58 28.83
C PRO A 160 -34.73 -22.56 28.16
N THR A 161 -36.00 -22.53 28.57
CA THR A 161 -36.98 -21.53 28.16
C THR A 161 -36.85 -20.29 29.04
N LEU A 162 -36.88 -19.12 28.41
CA LEU A 162 -36.65 -17.79 29.01
C LEU A 162 -37.61 -17.43 30.16
N MET A 163 -38.67 -18.21 30.34
CA MET A 163 -39.70 -18.01 31.37
C MET A 163 -39.32 -18.64 32.73
N SER A 164 -38.20 -19.36 32.83
CA SER A 164 -37.80 -20.03 34.08
C SER A 164 -36.63 -19.29 34.77
N PRO A 165 -36.70 -19.04 36.09
CA PRO A 165 -35.64 -18.32 36.83
C PRO A 165 -34.29 -19.06 36.82
N ILE A 166 -34.30 -20.38 36.61
CA ILE A 166 -33.09 -21.21 36.47
C ILE A 166 -32.39 -20.96 35.12
N SER A 167 -33.12 -20.59 34.06
CA SER A 167 -32.55 -20.25 32.76
C SER A 167 -31.67 -18.99 32.83
N LEU A 168 -32.00 -18.02 33.69
CA LEU A 168 -31.18 -16.82 33.91
C LEU A 168 -29.85 -17.17 34.59
N LEU A 169 -29.89 -18.03 35.61
CA LEU A 169 -28.70 -18.55 36.29
C LEU A 169 -27.82 -19.37 35.34
N TYR A 170 -28.44 -20.20 34.50
CA TYR A 170 -27.74 -20.97 33.49
C TYR A 170 -27.03 -20.07 32.47
N ASP A 171 -27.69 -19.01 32.00
CA ASP A 171 -27.06 -18.06 31.09
C ASP A 171 -25.90 -17.31 31.77
N GLN A 172 -26.04 -16.91 33.04
CA GLN A 172 -24.99 -16.18 33.78
C GLN A 172 -23.74 -17.03 34.09
N PHE A 173 -23.89 -18.33 34.37
CA PHE A 173 -22.80 -19.15 34.91
C PHE A 173 -22.38 -20.37 34.06
N SER A 174 -23.09 -20.71 32.98
CA SER A 174 -22.74 -21.87 32.13
C SER A 174 -21.71 -21.52 31.04
N ARG A 175 -20.84 -22.49 30.74
CA ARG A 175 -19.91 -22.43 29.58
C ARG A 175 -20.66 -22.31 28.26
N GLU A 176 -21.84 -22.92 28.14
CA GLU A 176 -22.68 -22.81 26.95
C GLU A 176 -23.27 -21.40 26.80
N GLY A 177 -23.70 -20.77 27.90
CA GLY A 177 -24.16 -19.37 27.89
C GLY A 177 -23.06 -18.41 27.43
N ALA A 178 -21.83 -18.59 27.93
CA ALA A 178 -20.68 -17.80 27.50
C ALA A 178 -20.35 -17.97 26.00
N GLN A 179 -20.48 -19.20 25.47
CA GLN A 179 -20.29 -19.47 24.04
C GLN A 179 -21.37 -18.80 23.19
N ARG A 180 -22.64 -18.81 23.64
CA ARG A 180 -23.76 -18.16 22.95
C ARG A 180 -23.60 -16.65 22.90
N ARG A 181 -23.29 -15.99 24.02
CA ARG A 181 -23.01 -14.54 24.04
C ARG A 181 -21.87 -14.15 23.12
N LYS A 182 -20.82 -14.98 23.07
CA LYS A 182 -19.68 -14.75 22.16
C LYS A 182 -20.10 -14.89 20.69
N MET A 183 -20.94 -15.87 20.37
CA MET A 183 -21.50 -16.03 19.03
C MET A 183 -22.42 -14.87 18.65
N GLU A 184 -23.30 -14.46 19.56
CA GLU A 184 -24.21 -13.32 19.37
C GLU A 184 -23.43 -12.02 19.16
N ALA A 185 -22.38 -11.75 19.96
CA ALA A 185 -21.50 -10.60 19.77
C ALA A 185 -20.81 -10.62 18.38
N ILE A 186 -20.32 -11.78 17.94
CA ILE A 186 -19.70 -11.94 16.61
C ILE A 186 -20.75 -11.71 15.50
N GLU A 187 -21.98 -12.18 15.68
CA GLU A 187 -23.06 -11.98 14.72
C GLU A 187 -23.47 -10.51 14.64
N GLU A 188 -23.56 -9.81 15.76
CA GLU A 188 -23.82 -8.37 15.82
C GLU A 188 -22.71 -7.56 15.14
N GLU A 189 -21.44 -7.84 15.44
CA GLU A 189 -20.30 -7.20 14.78
C GLU A 189 -20.36 -7.40 13.25
N LYS A 190 -20.63 -8.62 12.80
CA LYS A 190 -20.80 -8.94 11.37
C LYS A 190 -21.98 -8.20 10.75
N ARG A 191 -23.11 -8.09 11.46
CA ARG A 191 -24.29 -7.33 10.98
C ARG A 191 -23.97 -5.86 10.82
N ILE A 192 -23.34 -5.25 11.82
CA ILE A 192 -22.93 -3.83 11.79
C ILE A 192 -21.93 -3.60 10.64
N GLU A 193 -20.95 -4.49 10.48
CA GLU A 193 -19.97 -4.40 9.39
C GLU A 193 -20.63 -4.52 8.01
N ALA A 194 -21.55 -5.46 7.84
CA ALA A 194 -22.30 -5.63 6.61
C ALA A 194 -23.17 -4.39 6.28
N GLU A 195 -23.83 -3.80 7.27
CA GLU A 195 -24.60 -2.56 7.10
C GLU A 195 -23.70 -1.38 6.72
N ARG A 196 -22.55 -1.23 7.39
CA ARG A 196 -21.53 -0.22 7.03
C ARG A 196 -21.01 -0.43 5.62
N ALA A 197 -20.74 -1.67 5.22
CA ALA A 197 -20.28 -2.01 3.87
C ALA A 197 -21.34 -1.69 2.81
N LYS A 198 -22.62 -2.05 3.06
CA LYS A 198 -23.76 -1.67 2.20
C LYS A 198 -23.86 -0.16 2.05
N ARG A 199 -23.75 0.58 3.16
CA ARG A 199 -23.79 2.06 3.16
C ARG A 199 -22.62 2.67 2.40
N ARG A 200 -21.40 2.15 2.57
CA ARG A 200 -20.20 2.56 1.79
C ARG A 200 -20.35 2.25 0.31
N ALA A 201 -20.95 1.12 -0.05
CA ALA A 201 -21.21 0.75 -1.43
C ALA A 201 -22.25 1.69 -2.08
N TYR A 202 -23.31 2.06 -1.36
CA TYR A 202 -24.28 3.06 -1.80
C TYR A 202 -23.63 4.44 -1.97
N ASN A 203 -22.83 4.88 -0.99
CA ASN A 203 -22.15 6.18 -1.02
C ASN A 203 -21.02 6.28 -2.05
N ARG A 204 -20.49 5.16 -2.55
CA ARG A 204 -19.39 5.15 -3.55
C ARG A 204 -19.78 5.84 -4.87
N PHE A 205 -21.08 5.95 -5.15
CA PHE A 205 -21.59 6.50 -6.42
C PHE A 205 -22.02 7.98 -6.34
N PHE A 206 -21.99 8.62 -5.17
CA PHE A 206 -22.42 10.00 -5.01
C PHE A 206 -21.23 10.88 -4.61
N LEU A 207 -20.70 11.68 -5.55
CA LEU A 207 -19.48 12.46 -5.36
C LEU A 207 -19.61 13.62 -4.36
N ILE A 208 -20.80 14.17 -4.11
CA ILE A 208 -21.00 15.23 -3.10
C ILE A 208 -22.43 15.17 -2.57
N ASN A 209 -22.62 14.75 -1.33
CA ASN A 209 -23.50 15.45 -0.39
C ASN A 209 -23.11 15.09 1.05
N LYS A 210 -22.43 16.00 1.73
CA LYS A 210 -22.13 15.90 3.17
C LYS A 210 -23.41 16.14 3.98
N GLY A 211 -24.32 15.19 3.94
CA GLY A 211 -25.49 15.17 4.82
C GLY A 211 -25.28 14.15 5.92
N TYR A 212 -25.10 14.63 7.15
CA TYR A 212 -24.97 13.86 8.38
C TYR A 212 -23.62 13.16 8.61
N GLU A 213 -22.50 13.91 8.58
CA GLU A 213 -21.40 13.62 9.50
C GLU A 213 -21.85 14.10 10.88
N VAL A 214 -22.56 13.25 11.63
CA VAL A 214 -22.58 13.43 13.09
C VAL A 214 -21.21 12.93 13.53
N GLU A 215 -20.33 13.88 13.86
CA GLU A 215 -19.01 13.60 14.42
C GLU A 215 -19.17 12.61 15.58
N ASP A 216 -18.76 11.37 15.33
CA ASP A 216 -18.76 10.26 16.31
C ASP A 216 -17.60 10.46 17.33
N SER A 217 -17.21 11.72 17.59
CA SER A 217 -16.09 12.12 18.45
C SER A 217 -16.46 12.20 19.93
N LEU A 218 -17.67 11.80 20.32
CA LEU A 218 -18.10 11.71 21.71
C LEU A 218 -18.68 10.33 22.04
N ARG A 219 -17.88 9.27 21.83
CA ARG A 219 -18.08 8.02 22.58
C ARG A 219 -17.19 8.03 23.79
N VAL A 220 -17.68 8.60 24.88
CA VAL A 220 -17.19 8.22 26.21
C VAL A 220 -17.57 6.74 26.36
N PRO A 221 -16.64 5.83 26.72
CA PRO A 221 -17.03 4.47 27.07
C PRO A 221 -18.03 4.57 28.22
N VAL A 222 -19.25 4.08 28.03
CA VAL A 222 -20.19 3.90 29.13
C VAL A 222 -19.68 2.71 29.95
N THR A 223 -18.70 2.98 30.79
CA THR A 223 -18.38 2.10 31.91
C THR A 223 -19.52 2.29 32.90
N VAL A 224 -20.46 1.36 32.94
CA VAL A 224 -21.49 1.37 33.99
C VAL A 224 -20.79 0.95 35.28
N PRO A 225 -20.60 1.83 36.28
CA PRO A 225 -20.03 1.41 37.55
C PRO A 225 -21.01 0.46 38.25
N TRP A 226 -20.47 -0.58 38.90
CA TRP A 226 -21.20 -1.75 39.40
C TRP A 226 -22.10 -1.50 40.62
N HIS A 227 -22.50 -0.25 40.88
CA HIS A 227 -23.31 0.12 42.04
C HIS A 227 -24.34 1.17 41.61
N LEU A 228 -25.57 0.75 41.34
CA LEU A 228 -26.72 1.66 41.32
C LEU A 228 -27.54 1.45 42.60
N PRO A 229 -27.84 2.51 43.38
CA PRO A 229 -28.79 2.43 44.48
C PRO A 229 -30.22 2.22 43.97
N SER A 230 -30.96 1.40 44.71
CA SER A 230 -32.23 0.74 44.36
C SER A 230 -33.48 1.63 44.34
N SER A 231 -33.40 2.91 43.98
CA SER A 231 -34.61 3.71 43.72
C SER A 231 -34.33 4.98 42.92
N LEU A 232 -34.93 5.09 41.74
CA LEU A 232 -35.18 6.37 41.07
C LEU A 232 -36.61 6.35 40.48
N PRO A 233 -37.38 7.45 40.62
CA PRO A 233 -38.80 7.49 40.31
C PRO A 233 -39.05 7.51 38.79
N ALA A 234 -40.17 6.91 38.38
CA ALA A 234 -40.61 6.84 37.00
C ALA A 234 -40.83 8.23 36.40
N THR A 235 -40.03 8.59 35.40
CA THR A 235 -40.25 9.78 34.57
C THR A 235 -41.39 9.48 33.59
N PRO A 236 -42.42 10.35 33.46
CA PRO A 236 -43.52 10.08 32.56
C PRO A 236 -43.07 10.26 31.10
N VAL A 237 -43.37 9.24 30.28
CA VAL A 237 -43.14 9.24 28.84
C VAL A 237 -44.11 10.25 28.21
N GLN A 238 -43.60 11.38 27.71
CA GLN A 238 -44.41 12.25 26.86
C GLN A 238 -44.52 11.66 25.44
N PRO A 239 -45.71 11.69 24.81
CA PRO A 239 -45.88 11.19 23.46
C PRO A 239 -45.17 12.08 22.44
N ILE A 240 -44.46 11.43 21.52
CA ILE A 240 -43.70 12.06 20.43
C ILE A 240 -44.69 12.73 19.46
N GLN A 241 -44.65 14.07 19.38
CA GLN A 241 -45.32 14.78 18.29
C GLN A 241 -44.50 14.65 17.00
N PRO A 242 -45.13 14.36 15.84
CA PRO A 242 -44.45 14.41 14.56
C PRO A 242 -44.12 15.88 14.17
N PRO A 243 -42.99 16.14 13.50
CA PRO A 243 -42.59 17.50 13.12
C PRO A 243 -43.57 18.11 12.09
N ALA A 244 -43.91 19.38 12.30
CA ALA A 244 -44.73 20.18 11.41
C ALA A 244 -44.12 20.22 10.00
N GLY A 245 -44.78 19.58 9.03
CA GLY A 245 -44.36 19.62 7.62
C GLY A 245 -44.69 18.39 6.78
N ALA A 246 -45.28 17.32 7.33
CA ALA A 246 -45.73 16.18 6.52
C ALA A 246 -47.01 16.53 5.76
N LEU A 247 -46.88 16.75 4.45
CA LEU A 247 -47.99 16.80 3.49
C LEU A 247 -48.86 15.55 3.61
N ALA A 248 -50.16 15.76 3.82
CA ALA A 248 -51.17 14.71 3.78
C ALA A 248 -51.31 14.15 2.35
N PRO A 249 -51.53 12.84 2.17
CA PRO A 249 -51.99 12.31 0.90
C PRO A 249 -53.44 12.76 0.63
N LYS A 250 -53.66 13.31 -0.57
CA LYS A 250 -54.96 13.75 -1.10
C LYS A 250 -55.88 12.52 -1.31
N PRO A 251 -57.20 12.64 -1.05
CA PRO A 251 -58.15 11.53 -1.15
C PRO A 251 -58.27 10.95 -2.55
#